data_AF-C7RVS2-F1
#
_entry.id   AF-C7RVS2-F1
#
_cell.length_a   1.000
_cell.length_b   1.000
_cell.length_c   1.000
_cell.angle_alpha   90.00
_cell.angle_beta   90.00
_cell.angle_gamma   90.00
#
_symmetry.space_group_name_H-M   'P 1'
#
loop_
_entity.id
_entity.type
_entity.pdbx_description
1 polymer ?
#
loop_
_entity_poly.entity_id
_entity_poly.type
_entity_poly.pdbx_seq_one_letter_code
_entity_poly.pdbx_strand_id
1 'polypeptide(L)'
;MMSNDVLDKVGKRLGDLSDLPEALRKQINTGKMGDIEEKILKTMRQRYDGIATIDEILVGLFRDFQYVTEDRRTLAGKLYRMTRAGHLEGVPKRKGVWKVKE
;
A
#
# COMPACT_ATOMS: atom_id res chain seq x y z
N MET A 1 -27.59 13.09 -4.85
CA MET A 1 -26.46 12.16 -5.06
C MET A 1 -25.18 12.98 -5.05
N MET A 2 -24.20 12.68 -4.19
CA MET A 2 -22.89 13.33 -4.29
C MET A 2 -22.17 12.78 -5.52
N SER A 3 -21.71 13.66 -6.42
CA SER A 3 -20.99 13.27 -7.63
C SER A 3 -19.69 12.54 -7.27
N ASN A 4 -19.41 11.39 -7.91
CA ASN A 4 -18.21 10.60 -7.66
C ASN A 4 -16.91 11.41 -7.81
N ASP A 5 -16.90 12.43 -8.67
CA ASP A 5 -15.79 13.37 -8.85
C ASP A 5 -15.36 14.11 -7.57
N VAL A 6 -16.31 14.37 -6.66
CA VAL A 6 -15.99 15.00 -5.38
C VAL A 6 -15.23 14.01 -4.52
N LEU A 7 -15.70 12.76 -4.45
CA LEU A 7 -15.09 11.71 -3.63
C LEU A 7 -13.68 11.35 -4.13
N ASP A 8 -13.45 11.31 -5.43
CA ASP A 8 -12.13 10.98 -6.02
C ASP A 8 -11.03 12.01 -5.73
N LYS A 9 -11.42 13.24 -5.41
CA LYS A 9 -10.50 14.32 -5.05
C LYS A 9 -10.22 14.38 -3.55
N VAL A 10 -11.00 13.73 -2.69
CA VAL A 10 -10.78 13.75 -1.23
C VAL A 10 -9.40 13.14 -0.90
N GLY A 11 -8.61 13.81 -0.06
CA GLY A 11 -7.25 13.40 0.29
C GLY A 11 -6.15 13.77 -0.72
N LYS A 12 -6.52 14.14 -1.97
CA LYS A 12 -5.58 14.58 -3.02
C LYS A 12 -5.53 16.10 -3.23
N ARG A 13 -6.39 16.86 -2.52
CA ARG A 13 -6.52 18.33 -2.62
C ARG A 13 -5.51 19.12 -1.80
N LEU A 14 -4.65 18.45 -1.05
CA LEU A 14 -3.80 19.10 -0.05
C LEU A 14 -2.73 20.01 -0.68
N GLY A 15 -2.39 19.82 -1.96
CA GLY A 15 -1.48 20.72 -2.67
C GLY A 15 -0.06 20.71 -2.10
N ASP A 16 0.65 21.84 -2.26
CA ASP A 16 1.92 22.08 -1.58
C ASP A 16 1.67 22.39 -0.09
N LEU A 17 2.50 21.82 0.78
CA LEU A 17 2.39 21.92 2.25
C LEU A 17 3.66 22.53 2.86
N SER A 18 4.56 23.07 2.03
CA SER A 18 5.83 23.67 2.43
C SER A 18 5.64 24.91 3.32
N ASP A 19 4.49 25.56 3.24
CA ASP A 19 4.07 26.73 4.04
C ASP A 19 3.56 26.36 5.44
N LEU A 20 3.21 25.09 5.69
CA LEU A 20 2.64 24.67 6.96
C LEU A 20 3.69 24.56 8.08
N PRO A 21 3.34 24.91 9.33
CA PRO A 21 4.21 24.68 10.49
C PRO A 21 4.64 23.22 10.62
N GLU A 22 5.86 22.96 11.10
CA GLU A 22 6.40 21.61 11.20
C GLU A 22 5.53 20.68 12.07
N ALA A 23 5.01 21.20 13.19
CA ALA A 23 4.10 20.46 14.06
C ALA A 23 2.84 19.99 13.33
N LEU A 24 2.33 20.80 12.40
CA LEU A 24 1.16 20.46 11.59
C LEU A 24 1.55 19.49 10.47
N ARG A 25 2.66 19.71 9.76
CA ARG A 25 3.16 18.78 8.73
C ARG A 25 3.34 17.36 9.24
N LYS A 26 3.82 17.18 10.48
CA LYS A 26 3.97 15.87 11.13
C LYS A 26 2.65 15.16 11.40
N GLN A 27 1.53 15.88 11.48
CA GLN A 27 0.20 15.31 11.68
C GLN A 27 -0.48 14.93 10.37
N ILE A 28 0.00 15.44 9.23
CA ILE A 28 -0.64 15.19 7.94
C ILE A 28 -0.11 13.89 7.36
N ASN A 29 -1.02 12.92 7.19
CA ASN A 29 -0.74 11.64 6.55
C ASN A 29 -0.80 11.78 5.02
N THR A 30 0.03 12.66 4.44
CA THR A 30 0.09 12.91 2.99
C THR A 30 0.82 11.78 2.28
N GLY A 31 0.12 10.68 1.99
CA GLY A 31 0.48 9.73 0.94
C GLY A 31 1.89 9.13 0.97
N LYS A 32 2.68 9.34 2.02
CA LYS A 32 3.95 8.66 2.22
C LYS A 32 3.61 7.18 2.36
N MET A 33 4.30 6.35 1.59
CA MET A 33 4.25 4.91 1.80
C MET A 33 4.52 4.67 3.29
N GLY A 34 3.56 4.06 3.97
CA GLY A 34 3.79 3.61 5.33
C GLY A 34 4.90 2.55 5.32
N ASP A 35 5.56 2.42 6.46
CA ASP A 35 6.64 1.44 6.69
C ASP A 35 6.23 0.00 6.27
N ILE A 36 4.96 -0.36 6.44
CA ILE A 36 4.46 -1.67 5.99
C ILE A 36 4.35 -1.79 4.45
N GLU A 37 3.95 -0.75 3.72
CA GLU A 37 3.91 -0.78 2.26
C GLU A 37 5.30 -0.99 1.66
N GLU A 38 6.29 -0.31 2.22
CA GLU A 38 7.69 -0.44 1.81
C GLU A 38 8.21 -1.86 2.08
N LYS A 39 7.92 -2.41 3.26
CA LYS A 39 8.24 -3.80 3.59
C LYS A 39 7.60 -4.79 2.62
N ILE A 40 6.31 -4.62 2.28
CA ILE A 40 5.61 -5.46 1.32
C ILE A 40 6.30 -5.42 -0.05
N LEU A 41 6.57 -4.22 -0.59
CA LEU A 41 7.23 -4.09 -1.89
C LEU A 41 8.63 -4.70 -1.89
N LYS A 42 9.40 -4.48 -0.83
CA LYS A 42 10.74 -5.03 -0.67
C LYS A 42 10.71 -6.55 -0.63
N THR A 43 9.85 -7.15 0.21
CA THR A 43 9.63 -8.60 0.27
C THR A 43 9.24 -9.16 -1.09
N MET A 44 8.26 -8.56 -1.78
CA MET A 44 7.79 -9.04 -3.08
C MET A 44 8.90 -9.02 -4.14
N ARG A 45 9.67 -7.93 -4.22
CA ARG A 45 10.77 -7.79 -5.19
C ARG A 45 11.93 -8.73 -4.90
N GLN A 46 12.30 -8.90 -3.63
CA GLN A 46 13.50 -9.66 -3.25
C GLN A 46 13.29 -11.17 -3.21
N ARG A 47 12.07 -11.64 -2.88
CA ARG A 47 11.79 -13.07 -2.69
C ARG A 47 11.00 -13.73 -3.81
N TYR A 48 10.18 -12.96 -4.51
CA TYR A 48 9.12 -13.49 -5.36
C TYR A 48 9.09 -12.85 -6.74
N ASP A 49 10.20 -12.26 -7.19
CA ASP A 49 10.33 -11.60 -8.50
C ASP A 49 9.22 -10.57 -8.77
N GLY A 50 8.77 -9.89 -7.71
CA GLY A 50 7.71 -8.90 -7.75
C GLY A 50 6.28 -9.48 -7.87
N ILE A 51 6.07 -10.79 -7.81
CA ILE A 51 4.74 -11.42 -7.94
C ILE A 51 4.49 -12.36 -6.75
N ALA A 52 3.45 -12.12 -5.96
CA ALA A 52 3.16 -12.94 -4.78
C ALA A 52 1.67 -13.03 -4.44
N THR A 53 1.32 -14.12 -3.78
CA THR A 53 0.06 -14.29 -3.05
C THR A 53 0.12 -13.59 -1.69
N ILE A 54 -1.04 -13.40 -1.05
CA ILE A 54 -1.09 -12.87 0.31
C ILE A 54 -0.37 -13.76 1.33
N ASP A 55 -0.42 -15.08 1.14
CA ASP A 55 0.18 -16.04 2.07
C ASP A 55 1.72 -16.02 1.95
N GLU A 56 2.24 -15.88 0.73
CA GLU A 56 3.67 -15.63 0.50
C GLU A 56 4.12 -14.29 1.09
N ILE A 57 3.32 -13.24 0.96
CA ILE A 57 3.63 -11.94 1.56
C ILE A 57 3.67 -12.03 3.09
N LEU A 58 2.73 -12.74 3.73
CA LEU A 58 2.74 -12.97 5.18
C LEU A 58 4.05 -13.64 5.64
N VAL A 59 4.42 -14.73 4.97
CA VAL A 59 5.63 -15.49 5.28
C VAL A 59 6.89 -14.66 5.02
N GLY A 60 6.92 -13.93 3.90
CA GLY A 60 8.05 -13.09 3.53
C GLY A 60 8.27 -11.93 4.49
N LEU A 61 7.20 -11.23 4.89
CA LEU A 61 7.27 -10.14 5.87
C LEU A 61 7.85 -10.60 7.21
N PHE A 62 7.46 -11.78 7.68
CA PHE A 62 8.04 -12.36 8.90
C PHE A 62 9.53 -12.71 8.70
N ARG A 63 9.88 -13.37 7.59
CA ARG A 63 11.27 -13.77 7.32
C ARG A 63 12.22 -12.59 7.11
N ASP A 64 11.75 -11.50 6.50
CA ASP A 64 12.58 -10.33 6.19
C ASP A 64 12.70 -9.34 7.36
N PHE A 65 11.60 -9.16 8.12
CA PHE A 65 11.48 -8.05 9.07
C PHE A 65 11.03 -8.48 10.47
N GLN A 66 10.84 -9.79 10.70
CA GLN A 66 10.16 -10.31 11.90
C GLN A 66 8.78 -9.65 12.11
N TYR A 67 8.15 -9.21 11.02
CA TYR A 67 6.88 -8.51 11.07
C TYR A 67 5.72 -9.51 11.05
N VAL A 68 4.89 -9.45 12.08
CA VAL A 68 3.66 -10.24 12.20
C VAL A 68 2.48 -9.30 11.97
N THR A 69 1.72 -9.53 10.89
CA THR A 69 0.46 -8.81 10.66
C THR A 69 -0.57 -9.21 11.70
N GLU A 70 -1.38 -8.27 12.18
CA GLU A 70 -2.48 -8.52 13.12
C GLU A 70 -3.43 -9.62 12.62
N ASP A 71 -3.87 -9.50 11.36
CA ASP A 71 -4.72 -10.49 10.72
C ASP A 71 -4.62 -10.43 9.19
N ARG A 72 -5.09 -11.50 8.53
CA ARG A 72 -5.08 -11.65 7.07
C ARG A 72 -5.95 -10.61 6.34
N ARG A 73 -7.09 -10.21 6.92
CA ARG A 73 -8.01 -9.23 6.33
C ARG A 73 -7.37 -7.83 6.31
N THR A 74 -6.61 -7.48 7.34
CA THR A 74 -5.87 -6.23 7.43
C THR A 74 -4.82 -6.14 6.32
N LEU A 75 -4.05 -7.21 6.09
CA LEU A 75 -3.11 -7.26 4.96
C LEU A 75 -3.85 -7.22 3.61
N ALA A 76 -4.94 -7.96 3.44
CA ALA A 76 -5.73 -7.94 2.21
C ALA A 76 -6.27 -6.53 1.89
N GLY A 77 -6.78 -5.81 2.90
CA GLY A 77 -7.21 -4.42 2.77
C GLY A 77 -6.06 -3.48 2.41
N LYS A 78 -4.86 -3.76 2.92
CA LYS A 78 -3.64 -3.02 2.57
C LYS A 78 -3.23 -3.23 1.11
N LEU A 79 -3.16 -4.48 0.66
CA LEU A 79 -2.83 -4.83 -0.74
C LEU A 79 -3.85 -4.23 -1.71
N TYR A 80 -5.14 -4.22 -1.33
CA TYR A 80 -6.18 -3.53 -2.11
C TYR A 80 -5.91 -2.02 -2.23
N ARG A 81 -5.59 -1.34 -1.11
CA ARG A 81 -5.24 0.10 -1.13
C ARG A 81 -3.99 0.36 -1.97
N MET A 82 -2.95 -0.47 -1.85
CA MET A 82 -1.75 -0.38 -2.68
C MET A 82 -2.04 -0.59 -4.16
N THR A 83 -2.98 -1.48 -4.49
CA THR A 83 -3.45 -1.68 -5.88
C THR A 83 -4.15 -0.42 -6.39
N ARG A 84 -5.04 0.18 -5.59
CA ARG A 84 -5.73 1.44 -5.93
C ARG A 84 -4.78 2.64 -6.03
N ALA A 85 -3.69 2.63 -5.27
CA ALA A 85 -2.63 3.62 -5.33
C ALA A 85 -1.65 3.41 -6.50
N GLY A 86 -1.77 2.29 -7.23
CA GLY A 86 -0.94 2.01 -8.40
C GLY A 86 0.43 1.41 -8.10
N HIS A 87 0.69 0.96 -6.87
CA HIS A 87 1.93 0.26 -6.53
C HIS A 87 1.90 -1.22 -6.88
N LEU A 88 0.70 -1.80 -6.90
CA LEU A 88 0.46 -3.19 -7.25
C LEU A 88 -0.60 -3.28 -8.34
N GLU A 89 -0.61 -4.39 -9.06
CA GLU A 89 -1.67 -4.78 -9.97
C GLU A 89 -2.10 -6.23 -9.71
N GLY A 90 -3.37 -6.53 -9.98
CA GLY A 90 -3.86 -7.92 -9.91
C GLY A 90 -3.43 -8.70 -11.14
N VAL A 91 -3.04 -9.97 -10.96
CA VAL A 91 -2.66 -10.82 -12.08
C VAL A 91 -3.91 -11.38 -12.78
N PRO A 92 -4.08 -11.19 -14.11
CA PRO A 92 -5.24 -11.70 -14.83
C PRO A 92 -5.43 -13.21 -14.62
N LYS A 93 -6.69 -13.62 -14.39
CA LYS A 93 -7.09 -15.02 -14.16
C LYS A 93 -6.48 -15.68 -12.90
N ARG A 94 -5.80 -14.93 -12.03
CA ARG A 94 -5.21 -15.43 -10.78
C ARG A 94 -5.69 -14.60 -9.59
N LYS A 95 -6.82 -14.99 -9.00
CA LYS A 95 -7.38 -14.32 -7.81
C LYS A 95 -6.40 -14.45 -6.64
N GLY A 96 -6.20 -13.36 -5.89
CA GLY A 96 -5.33 -13.36 -4.72
C GLY A 96 -3.83 -13.38 -5.05
N VAL A 97 -3.46 -13.02 -6.29
CA VAL A 97 -2.08 -12.80 -6.72
C VAL A 97 -1.91 -11.35 -7.13
N TRP A 98 -0.88 -10.71 -6.59
CA TRP A 98 -0.49 -9.34 -6.89
C TRP A 98 0.88 -9.31 -7.54
N LYS A 99 1.05 -8.38 -8.47
CA LYS A 99 2.33 -8.03 -9.09
C LYS A 99 2.70 -6.59 -8.73
N VAL A 100 3.96 -6.34 -8.44
CA VAL A 100 4.50 -5.00 -8.26
C VAL A 100 4.47 -4.27 -9.60
N LYS A 101 3.87 -3.09 -9.62
CA LYS A 101 3.88 -2.22 -10.80
C LYS A 101 5.23 -1.50 -10.88
N GLU A 102 5.80 -1.47 -12.08
CA GLU A 102 7.01 -0.67 -12.38
C GLU A 102 6.71 0.83 -12.30
#